data_AF-A0AAN7A8A7-F1
#
_entry.id   AF-A0AAN7A8A7-F1
#
_cell.length_a   1.000
_cell.length_b   1.000
_cell.length_c   1.000
_cell.angle_alpha   90.00
_cell.angle_beta   90.00
_cell.angle_gamma   90.00
#
_symmetry.space_group_name_H-M   'P 1'
#
loop_
_entity.id
_entity.type
_entity.pdbx_description
1 polymer ?
#
loop_
_entity_poly.entity_id
_entity_poly.type
_entity_poly.pdbx_seq_one_letter_code
_entity_poly.pdbx_strand_id
1 'polypeptide(L)'
;MAFGVLFDFTANTNASRITKAVDMVKQDWFQQAIHHPEPVDVFLVLGHNSVRPGRQASTLKTVYSAIREAHPNTPIQMFGGHSHMRDFVVYDQSSTASEPGRYCESLGWFSMSGFNSSNSGFTGPPNPDNVPNPNRTANPAVSPKPIDKKRQLTTASPFLYSRRYLDWNRLTFDYHAPGSQFLQNSDTLSHPPNLLASSPSSSSNTSFPLKPAGAQVSSSITTHRQQMGLGKVYGCTPQTFWLSGVPFMAPNSLFTFLADAMAQQIVNPKRSKIPRVHVSNTGMARFDLHKGPFTMDDSYITSPFPSPVVYIPEVPWEKAKGVLERMNEKGAGQGRRVEYNSTTTSAPKWKREFGFMKGEECVNPTIGEFGVTRERKKALLGKREEIMGVPVGNGGGRRQEVLLEVGYTTEDDFGVDGDDTVHERIPKFEVPAYFGTTAGFPDKKKGRIQEPRVVDLVFNDL
;
A
#
# COMPACT_ATOMS: atom_id res chain seq x y z
N MET A 1 -26.29 8.65 8.14
CA MET A 1 -25.51 9.86 8.48
C MET A 1 -24.04 9.65 8.14
N ALA A 2 -23.30 10.67 7.69
CA ALA A 2 -21.89 10.54 7.32
C ALA A 2 -20.99 11.61 7.97
N PHE A 3 -19.78 11.22 8.36
CA PHE A 3 -18.72 12.10 8.88
C PHE A 3 -17.43 11.96 8.06
N GLY A 4 -16.70 13.05 7.89
CA GLY A 4 -15.36 13.09 7.29
C GLY A 4 -14.31 13.43 8.34
N VAL A 5 -13.37 12.51 8.62
CA VAL A 5 -12.41 12.65 9.74
C VAL A 5 -10.98 12.34 9.31
N LEU A 6 -10.13 13.37 9.26
CA LEU A 6 -8.68 13.22 9.14
C LEU A 6 -8.11 12.65 10.45
N PHE A 7 -7.00 11.90 10.37
CA PHE A 7 -6.24 11.56 11.57
C PHE A 7 -5.73 12.82 12.29
N ASP A 8 -5.22 12.67 13.51
CA ASP A 8 -4.68 13.79 14.31
C ASP A 8 -3.34 14.31 13.73
N PHE A 9 -3.40 14.85 12.51
CA PHE A 9 -2.29 15.34 11.72
C PHE A 9 -1.72 16.63 12.32
N THR A 10 -0.39 16.73 12.38
CA THR A 10 0.31 17.86 13.01
C THR A 10 1.24 18.61 12.07
N ALA A 11 1.37 18.19 10.80
CA ALA A 11 2.26 18.84 9.84
C ALA A 11 1.49 19.69 8.81
N ASN A 12 0.33 20.23 9.21
CA ASN A 12 -0.45 21.13 8.38
C ASN A 12 0.15 22.55 8.41
N THR A 13 -0.02 23.30 7.33
CA THR A 13 0.42 24.70 7.29
C THR A 13 -0.47 25.58 8.16
N ASN A 14 0.00 26.78 8.48
CA ASN A 14 -0.76 27.79 9.23
C ASN A 14 -2.06 28.26 8.54
N ALA A 15 -2.26 27.90 7.26
CA ALA A 15 -3.49 28.17 6.51
C ALA A 15 -4.65 27.23 6.89
N SER A 16 -4.40 26.22 7.72
CA SER A 16 -5.41 25.25 8.15
C SER A 16 -5.32 24.98 9.64
N ARG A 17 -6.39 24.41 10.21
CA ARG A 17 -6.43 23.98 11.61
C ARG A 17 -6.92 22.54 11.67
N ILE A 18 -6.17 21.70 12.38
CA ILE A 18 -6.60 20.34 12.71
C ILE A 18 -7.22 20.35 14.10
N THR A 19 -8.48 19.92 14.16
CA THR A 19 -9.14 19.59 15.43
C THR A 19 -8.96 18.10 15.66
N LYS A 20 -8.33 17.71 16.77
CA LYS A 20 -8.12 16.29 17.09
C LYS A 20 -9.46 15.59 17.27
N ALA A 21 -9.53 14.31 16.93
CA ALA A 21 -10.77 13.53 17.05
C ALA A 21 -11.34 13.57 18.48
N VAL A 22 -10.47 13.54 19.50
CA VAL A 22 -10.86 13.61 20.93
C VAL A 22 -11.52 14.93 21.34
N ASP A 23 -11.26 16.00 20.61
CA ASP A 23 -11.86 17.32 20.85
C ASP A 23 -13.06 17.53 19.94
N MET A 24 -12.96 17.09 18.68
CA MET A 24 -14.02 17.13 17.68
C MET A 24 -15.30 16.47 18.19
N VAL A 25 -15.19 15.25 18.76
CA VAL A 25 -16.37 14.51 19.26
C VAL A 25 -17.08 15.22 20.41
N LYS A 26 -16.46 16.22 21.05
CA LYS A 26 -17.08 17.00 22.13
C LYS A 26 -17.75 18.28 21.64
N GLN A 27 -17.59 18.64 20.37
CA GLN A 27 -18.14 19.88 19.84
C GLN A 27 -19.65 19.78 19.65
N ASP A 28 -20.34 20.90 19.87
CA ASP A 28 -21.80 20.97 19.83
C ASP A 28 -22.37 20.45 18.50
N TRP A 29 -21.75 20.78 17.36
CA TRP A 29 -22.24 20.33 16.06
C TRP A 29 -22.15 18.79 15.91
N PHE A 30 -21.12 18.16 16.48
CA PHE A 30 -20.97 16.71 16.41
C PHE A 30 -22.03 16.04 17.30
N GLN A 31 -22.20 16.56 18.52
CA GLN A 31 -23.20 16.09 19.47
C GLN A 31 -24.62 16.26 18.93
N GLN A 32 -24.94 17.42 18.34
CA GLN A 32 -26.22 17.67 17.68
C GLN A 32 -26.46 16.72 16.49
N ALA A 33 -25.42 16.44 15.70
CA ALA A 33 -25.53 15.50 14.58
C ALA A 33 -25.82 14.08 15.06
N ILE A 34 -25.05 13.54 16.02
CA ILE A 34 -25.31 12.18 16.50
C ILE A 34 -26.64 12.09 17.28
N HIS A 35 -27.12 13.15 17.92
CA HIS A 35 -28.41 13.17 18.60
C HIS A 35 -29.55 13.73 17.73
N HIS A 36 -29.40 13.68 16.41
CA HIS A 36 -30.44 14.13 15.49
C HIS A 36 -31.77 13.37 15.74
N PRO A 37 -32.92 14.06 15.71
CA PRO A 37 -34.21 13.45 16.07
C PRO A 37 -34.71 12.41 15.08
N GLU A 38 -34.33 12.51 13.81
CA GLU A 38 -34.66 11.49 12.81
C GLU A 38 -33.79 10.25 12.96
N PRO A 39 -34.36 9.04 12.77
CA PRO A 39 -33.60 7.80 12.88
C PRO A 39 -32.45 7.75 11.87
N VAL A 40 -31.34 7.17 12.30
CA VAL A 40 -30.18 6.91 11.45
C VAL A 40 -30.02 5.41 11.31
N ASP A 41 -30.11 4.91 10.08
CA ASP A 41 -30.01 3.47 9.80
C ASP A 41 -28.55 3.00 9.71
N VAL A 42 -27.65 3.89 9.27
CA VAL A 42 -26.21 3.63 9.13
C VAL A 42 -25.43 4.91 9.40
N PHE A 43 -24.33 4.78 10.15
CA PHE A 43 -23.28 5.78 10.23
C PHE A 43 -22.13 5.42 9.28
N LEU A 44 -21.75 6.36 8.43
CA LEU A 44 -20.55 6.27 7.59
C LEU A 44 -19.46 7.19 8.14
N VAL A 45 -18.30 6.66 8.47
CA VAL A 45 -17.13 7.49 8.84
C VAL A 45 -16.06 7.34 7.78
N LEU A 46 -15.94 8.37 6.95
CA LEU A 46 -14.94 8.47 5.89
C LEU A 46 -13.73 9.21 6.44
N GLY A 47 -12.52 8.77 6.14
CA GLY A 47 -11.35 9.47 6.65
C GLY A 47 -10.05 9.04 6.03
N HIS A 48 -9.14 9.99 5.83
CA HIS A 48 -7.74 9.66 5.60
C HIS A 48 -7.13 9.26 6.95
N ASN A 49 -7.38 8.01 7.35
CA ASN A 49 -7.23 7.55 8.73
C ASN A 49 -7.02 6.04 8.72
N SER A 50 -6.02 5.52 9.43
CA SER A 50 -5.77 4.08 9.43
C SER A 50 -6.88 3.35 10.19
N VAL A 51 -7.43 2.30 9.58
CA VAL A 51 -8.63 1.61 10.11
C VAL A 51 -8.37 0.78 11.36
N ARG A 52 -7.12 0.34 11.56
CA ARG A 52 -6.76 -0.53 12.68
C ARG A 52 -6.31 0.29 13.90
N PRO A 53 -7.02 0.21 15.05
CA PRO A 53 -6.64 0.97 16.24
C PRO A 53 -5.24 0.65 16.72
N GLY A 54 -4.55 1.67 17.23
CA GLY A 54 -3.18 1.55 17.75
C GLY A 54 -2.11 1.57 16.67
N ARG A 55 -2.45 1.51 15.38
CA ARG A 55 -1.51 1.88 14.31
C ARG A 55 -1.32 3.40 14.27
N GLN A 56 -0.20 3.82 13.67
CA GLN A 56 0.04 5.22 13.35
C GLN A 56 -1.15 5.80 12.57
N ALA A 57 -1.47 7.07 12.84
CA ALA A 57 -2.54 7.81 12.16
C ALA A 57 -3.93 7.15 12.23
N SER A 58 -4.21 6.43 13.32
CA SER A 58 -5.55 5.87 13.61
C SER A 58 -6.23 6.63 14.76
N THR A 59 -7.30 7.35 14.44
CA THR A 59 -8.16 8.05 15.40
C THR A 59 -9.64 7.66 15.29
N LEU A 60 -9.97 6.77 14.35
CA LEU A 60 -11.35 6.30 14.10
C LEU A 60 -11.99 5.65 15.33
N LYS A 61 -11.22 4.98 16.19
CA LYS A 61 -11.74 4.41 17.45
C LYS A 61 -12.40 5.44 18.35
N THR A 62 -11.88 6.67 18.38
CA THR A 62 -12.46 7.76 19.19
C THR A 62 -13.84 8.15 18.66
N VAL A 63 -13.96 8.30 17.35
CA VAL A 63 -15.22 8.66 16.68
C VAL A 63 -16.24 7.52 16.80
N TYR A 64 -15.80 6.28 16.55
CA TYR A 64 -16.61 5.08 16.75
C TYR A 64 -17.16 5.02 18.17
N SER A 65 -16.32 5.21 19.20
CA SER A 65 -16.77 5.15 20.60
C SER A 65 -17.85 6.17 20.90
N ALA A 66 -17.70 7.41 20.42
CA ALA A 66 -18.68 8.48 20.64
C ALA A 66 -20.02 8.20 19.95
N ILE A 67 -20.00 7.73 18.69
CA ILE A 67 -21.23 7.35 17.98
C ILE A 67 -21.89 6.15 18.66
N ARG A 68 -21.12 5.12 19.01
CA ARG A 68 -21.61 3.88 19.61
C ARG A 68 -22.20 4.09 21.01
N GLU A 69 -21.72 5.08 21.76
CA GLU A 69 -22.30 5.49 23.04
C GLU A 69 -23.72 6.04 22.86
N ALA A 70 -23.94 6.91 21.86
CA ALA A 70 -25.25 7.45 21.53
C ALA A 70 -26.16 6.45 20.79
N HIS A 71 -25.58 5.54 20.01
CA HIS A 71 -26.28 4.58 19.15
C HIS A 71 -25.78 3.14 19.38
N PRO A 72 -26.30 2.43 20.40
CA PRO A 72 -25.81 1.11 20.77
C PRO A 72 -25.93 0.02 19.70
N ASN A 73 -26.94 0.11 18.84
CA ASN A 73 -27.30 -0.97 17.90
C ASN A 73 -27.16 -0.57 16.42
N THR A 74 -27.01 0.73 16.13
CA THR A 74 -26.95 1.23 14.75
C THR A 74 -25.61 0.90 14.12
N PRO A 75 -25.56 0.35 12.91
CA PRO A 75 -24.30 -0.03 12.29
C PRO A 75 -23.43 1.18 11.94
N ILE A 76 -22.11 1.02 12.12
CA ILE A 76 -21.09 2.02 11.79
C ILE A 76 -20.12 1.39 10.79
N GLN A 77 -20.14 1.88 9.55
CA GLN A 77 -19.16 1.50 8.54
C GLN A 77 -18.12 2.60 8.38
N MET A 78 -16.85 2.24 8.47
CA MET A 78 -15.75 3.19 8.32
C MET A 78 -14.92 2.88 7.07
N PHE A 79 -14.50 3.93 6.38
CA PHE A 79 -13.61 3.83 5.23
C PHE A 79 -12.38 4.69 5.48
N GLY A 80 -11.25 4.01 5.68
CA GLY A 80 -9.99 4.61 6.05
C GLY A 80 -8.98 4.72 4.91
N GLY A 81 -7.74 5.04 5.27
CA GLY A 81 -6.62 5.27 4.38
C GLY A 81 -5.32 5.54 5.15
N HIS A 82 -4.44 6.32 4.54
CA HIS A 82 -3.15 6.77 5.09
C HIS A 82 -2.06 5.70 5.21
N SER A 83 -2.38 4.48 5.64
CA SER A 83 -1.36 3.44 5.84
C SER A 83 -0.92 2.76 4.54
N HIS A 84 -1.70 2.94 3.47
CA HIS A 84 -1.46 2.38 2.14
C HIS A 84 -1.53 0.84 2.12
N MET A 85 -2.40 0.27 2.95
CA MET A 85 -2.59 -1.19 3.05
C MET A 85 -4.00 -1.59 2.66
N ARG A 86 -4.14 -2.81 2.15
CA ARG A 86 -5.43 -3.52 2.15
C ARG A 86 -5.66 -4.01 3.58
N ASP A 87 -6.75 -3.59 4.22
CA ASP A 87 -7.09 -4.05 5.56
C ASP A 87 -8.61 -3.97 5.83
N PHE A 88 -9.12 -4.91 6.62
CA PHE A 88 -10.50 -4.95 7.08
C PHE A 88 -10.53 -5.26 8.57
N VAL A 89 -11.19 -4.41 9.35
CA VAL A 89 -11.14 -4.46 10.81
C VAL A 89 -12.54 -4.58 11.36
N VAL A 90 -12.73 -5.53 12.28
CA VAL A 90 -14.00 -5.72 13.00
C VAL A 90 -13.92 -4.96 14.32
N TYR A 91 -14.77 -3.94 14.49
CA TYR A 91 -14.86 -3.17 15.73
C TYR A 91 -15.83 -3.81 16.72
N ASP A 92 -17.00 -4.21 16.24
CA ASP A 92 -18.02 -4.99 16.95
C ASP A 92 -18.86 -5.80 15.93
N GLN A 93 -19.91 -6.49 16.37
CA GLN A 93 -20.76 -7.31 15.47
C GLN A 93 -21.60 -6.49 14.48
N SER A 94 -21.72 -5.18 14.71
CA SER A 94 -22.49 -4.22 13.92
C SER A 94 -21.58 -3.14 13.30
N SER A 95 -20.25 -3.28 13.31
CA SER A 95 -19.33 -2.24 12.85
C SER A 95 -18.02 -2.79 12.34
N THR A 96 -17.67 -2.35 11.14
CA THR A 96 -16.42 -2.71 10.48
C THR A 96 -15.76 -1.49 9.85
N ALA A 97 -14.48 -1.62 9.49
CA ALA A 97 -13.72 -0.59 8.83
C ALA A 97 -12.89 -1.20 7.69
N SER A 98 -12.81 -0.53 6.54
CA SER A 98 -12.07 -0.99 5.37
C SER A 98 -11.04 0.04 4.90
N GLU A 99 -9.85 -0.42 4.52
CA GLU A 99 -8.79 0.36 3.89
C GLU A 99 -8.39 -0.30 2.55
N PRO A 100 -8.50 0.40 1.42
CA PRO A 100 -8.39 -0.22 0.10
C PRO A 100 -7.00 -0.05 -0.56
N GLY A 101 -5.90 -0.09 0.19
CA GLY A 101 -4.56 -0.04 -0.40
C GLY A 101 -4.11 1.36 -0.85
N ARG A 102 -3.48 1.43 -2.03
CA ARG A 102 -2.76 2.65 -2.50
C ARG A 102 -2.66 2.74 -4.03
N TYR A 103 -2.25 3.92 -4.50
CA TYR A 103 -1.67 4.17 -5.83
C TYR A 103 -2.47 3.67 -7.04
N CYS A 104 -3.79 3.57 -6.91
CA CYS A 104 -4.64 2.93 -7.93
C CYS A 104 -4.14 1.52 -8.27
N GLU A 105 -3.66 0.77 -7.27
CA GLU A 105 -3.35 -0.67 -7.38
C GLU A 105 -4.56 -1.51 -6.93
N SER A 106 -5.52 -0.90 -6.24
CA SER A 106 -6.61 -1.58 -5.55
C SER A 106 -7.89 -0.76 -5.58
N LEU A 107 -9.01 -1.41 -5.87
CA LEU A 107 -10.37 -0.91 -5.67
C LEU A 107 -11.00 -1.70 -4.52
N GLY A 108 -11.31 -1.04 -3.41
CA GLY A 108 -12.02 -1.67 -2.30
C GLY A 108 -13.51 -1.83 -2.61
N TRP A 109 -14.04 -3.00 -2.31
CA TRP A 109 -15.46 -3.31 -2.40
C TRP A 109 -15.99 -3.73 -1.03
N PHE A 110 -17.18 -3.24 -0.71
CA PHE A 110 -17.88 -3.55 0.54
C PHE A 110 -19.37 -3.69 0.26
N SER A 111 -20.00 -4.71 0.84
CA SER A 111 -21.46 -4.82 0.86
C SER A 111 -21.95 -5.29 2.23
N MET A 112 -23.14 -4.83 2.59
CA MET A 112 -23.78 -5.09 3.88
C MET A 112 -25.26 -5.37 3.67
N SER A 113 -25.79 -6.33 4.42
CA SER A 113 -27.21 -6.70 4.40
C SER A 113 -27.75 -6.88 5.83
N GLY A 114 -29.06 -7.12 5.95
CA GLY A 114 -29.73 -7.34 7.23
C GLY A 114 -30.64 -6.20 7.68
N PHE A 115 -30.83 -5.16 6.87
CA PHE A 115 -31.76 -4.06 7.14
C PHE A 115 -33.22 -4.53 6.98
N ASN A 116 -34.08 -4.20 7.94
CA ASN A 116 -35.52 -4.45 7.89
C ASN A 116 -36.30 -3.44 8.73
N SER A 117 -37.63 -3.51 8.66
CA SER A 117 -38.53 -2.62 9.39
C SER A 117 -38.38 -2.66 10.92
N SER A 118 -37.90 -3.77 11.48
CA SER A 118 -37.77 -3.95 12.94
C SER A 118 -36.46 -3.41 13.51
N ASN A 119 -35.38 -3.38 12.72
CA ASN A 119 -34.06 -2.95 13.20
C ASN A 119 -33.59 -1.59 12.69
N SER A 120 -34.11 -1.13 11.55
CA SER A 120 -33.71 0.11 10.88
C SER A 120 -34.91 0.85 10.28
N GLY A 121 -36.14 0.40 10.51
CA GLY A 121 -37.31 1.02 9.85
C GLY A 121 -37.29 0.93 8.31
N PHE A 122 -36.39 0.13 7.73
CA PHE A 122 -36.18 0.06 6.29
C PHE A 122 -37.40 -0.55 5.58
N THR A 123 -38.01 0.24 4.69
CA THR A 123 -39.13 -0.16 3.81
C THR A 123 -38.77 -0.11 2.33
N GLY A 124 -37.47 -0.03 2.02
CA GLY A 124 -36.96 0.05 0.66
C GLY A 124 -36.96 -1.29 -0.08
N PRO A 125 -36.38 -1.33 -1.29
CA PRO A 125 -36.31 -2.56 -2.08
C PRO A 125 -35.50 -3.65 -1.35
N PRO A 126 -35.80 -4.93 -1.57
CA PRO A 126 -35.00 -6.02 -1.04
C PRO A 126 -33.56 -5.98 -1.58
N ASN A 127 -32.72 -6.85 -1.04
CA ASN A 127 -31.37 -7.03 -1.56
C ASN A 127 -31.39 -7.27 -3.08
N PRO A 128 -30.36 -6.81 -3.83
CA PRO A 128 -30.31 -6.99 -5.28
C PRO A 128 -30.46 -8.46 -5.70
N ASP A 129 -31.35 -8.71 -6.66
CA ASP A 129 -31.58 -10.05 -7.21
C ASP A 129 -30.41 -10.50 -8.09
N ASN A 130 -30.19 -11.83 -8.15
CA ASN A 130 -29.20 -12.48 -9.01
C ASN A 130 -27.73 -12.15 -8.73
N VAL A 131 -27.41 -11.52 -7.60
CA VAL A 131 -26.04 -11.36 -7.11
C VAL A 131 -25.90 -11.94 -5.71
N PRO A 132 -24.74 -12.54 -5.35
CA PRO A 132 -24.51 -13.05 -4.01
C PRO A 132 -24.65 -11.95 -2.94
N ASN A 133 -25.53 -12.19 -1.97
CA ASN A 133 -25.68 -11.30 -0.82
C ASN A 133 -24.63 -11.58 0.25
N PRO A 134 -24.26 -10.57 1.05
CA PRO A 134 -23.40 -10.75 2.22
C PRO A 134 -23.91 -11.88 3.13
N ASN A 135 -22.99 -12.78 3.55
CA ASN A 135 -23.32 -13.95 4.36
C ASN A 135 -22.45 -14.10 5.62
N ARG A 136 -21.48 -13.18 5.86
CA ARG A 136 -20.52 -13.28 6.95
C ARG A 136 -20.91 -12.37 8.10
N THR A 137 -20.99 -12.93 9.31
CA THR A 137 -21.14 -12.15 10.54
C THR A 137 -19.80 -11.52 10.95
N ALA A 138 -19.83 -10.30 11.47
CA ALA A 138 -18.65 -9.73 12.11
C ALA A 138 -18.45 -10.33 13.52
N ASN A 139 -17.39 -11.11 13.73
CA ASN A 139 -17.09 -11.72 15.02
C ASN A 139 -15.83 -11.11 15.65
N PRO A 140 -15.95 -10.24 16.67
CA PRO A 140 -14.78 -9.61 17.30
C PRO A 140 -13.89 -10.62 18.04
N ALA A 141 -14.37 -11.83 18.37
CA ALA A 141 -13.57 -12.87 19.02
C ALA A 141 -12.55 -13.55 18.10
N VAL A 142 -12.73 -13.46 16.78
CA VAL A 142 -11.75 -13.94 15.79
C VAL A 142 -10.66 -12.89 15.53
N SER A 143 -10.92 -11.62 15.91
CA SER A 143 -9.91 -10.58 15.84
C SER A 143 -8.82 -10.83 16.91
N PRO A 144 -7.51 -10.80 16.55
CA PRO A 144 -6.41 -11.07 17.49
C PRO A 144 -6.39 -10.16 18.72
N LYS A 145 -7.02 -8.99 18.63
CA LYS A 145 -7.18 -8.03 19.73
C LYS A 145 -8.56 -7.36 19.63
N PRO A 146 -9.59 -7.88 20.31
CA PRO A 146 -10.92 -7.27 20.30
C PRO A 146 -10.85 -5.79 20.73
N ILE A 147 -11.37 -4.90 19.89
CA ILE A 147 -11.25 -3.44 20.07
C ILE A 147 -12.12 -2.96 21.24
N ASP A 148 -13.28 -3.58 21.40
CA ASP A 148 -14.16 -3.45 22.56
C ASP A 148 -14.37 -4.83 23.21
N LYS A 149 -13.62 -5.11 24.28
CA LYS A 149 -13.69 -6.37 25.03
C LYS A 149 -14.94 -6.50 25.90
N LYS A 150 -15.67 -5.40 26.13
CA LYS A 150 -16.76 -5.35 27.12
C LYS A 150 -18.13 -5.62 26.54
N ARG A 151 -18.28 -5.65 25.21
CA ARG A 151 -19.58 -5.75 24.56
C ARG A 151 -19.62 -6.85 23.52
N GLN A 152 -19.78 -8.09 24.00
CA GLN A 152 -20.57 -9.05 23.22
C GLN A 152 -22.01 -8.56 23.30
N LEU A 153 -22.64 -8.20 22.17
CA LEU A 153 -24.07 -7.94 22.19
C LEU A 153 -24.78 -9.17 22.78
N THR A 154 -25.71 -8.95 23.70
CA THR A 154 -26.50 -10.02 24.33
C THR A 154 -27.39 -10.76 23.34
N THR A 155 -27.58 -10.18 22.15
CA THR A 155 -28.31 -10.72 21.00
C THR A 155 -27.41 -10.62 19.76
N ALA A 156 -27.41 -11.64 18.91
CA ALA A 156 -26.64 -11.63 17.67
C ALA A 156 -27.05 -10.43 16.78
N SER A 157 -26.06 -9.68 16.29
CA SER A 157 -26.27 -8.62 15.29
C SER A 157 -26.94 -9.19 14.03
N PRO A 158 -27.97 -8.53 13.46
CA PRO A 158 -28.65 -8.99 12.26
C PRO A 158 -27.85 -8.72 10.97
N PHE A 159 -26.74 -7.98 11.07
CA PHE A 159 -26.00 -7.49 9.93
C PHE A 159 -24.97 -8.49 9.41
N LEU A 160 -24.93 -8.63 8.09
CA LEU A 160 -23.99 -9.48 7.38
C LEU A 160 -23.15 -8.64 6.43
N TYR A 161 -21.89 -9.06 6.23
CA TYR A 161 -20.87 -8.28 5.55
C TYR A 161 -20.17 -9.10 4.47
N SER A 162 -19.69 -8.39 3.45
CA SER A 162 -18.76 -8.90 2.46
C SER A 162 -17.77 -7.79 2.10
N ARG A 163 -16.52 -8.18 1.86
CA ARG A 163 -15.43 -7.28 1.48
C ARG A 163 -14.60 -7.92 0.39
N ARG A 164 -14.13 -7.13 -0.57
CA ARG A 164 -13.16 -7.53 -1.59
C ARG A 164 -12.16 -6.43 -1.88
N TYR A 165 -10.95 -6.79 -2.30
CA TYR A 165 -9.97 -5.89 -2.86
C TYR A 165 -9.70 -6.32 -4.30
N LEU A 166 -10.15 -5.50 -5.24
CA LEU A 166 -10.04 -5.76 -6.66
C LEU A 166 -8.74 -5.16 -7.16
N ASP A 167 -7.95 -5.93 -7.89
CA ASP A 167 -6.78 -5.37 -8.56
C ASP A 167 -7.19 -4.35 -9.61
N TRP A 168 -6.41 -3.27 -9.72
CA TRP A 168 -6.75 -2.19 -10.63
C TRP A 168 -6.29 -2.47 -12.06
N ASN A 169 -6.94 -3.43 -12.71
CA ASN A 169 -6.65 -3.79 -14.09
C ASN A 169 -7.94 -4.15 -14.86
N ARG A 170 -7.86 -4.16 -16.19
CA ARG A 170 -9.02 -4.41 -17.04
C ARG A 170 -9.58 -5.83 -16.89
N LEU A 171 -8.73 -6.84 -16.67
CA LEU A 171 -9.19 -8.23 -16.51
C LEU A 171 -10.07 -8.37 -15.29
N THR A 172 -9.66 -7.78 -14.16
CA THR A 172 -10.45 -7.73 -12.93
C THR A 172 -11.78 -6.99 -13.17
N PHE A 173 -11.75 -5.80 -13.78
CA PHE A 173 -12.97 -5.04 -14.04
C PHE A 173 -13.92 -5.74 -15.00
N ASP A 174 -13.39 -6.37 -16.05
CA ASP A 174 -14.16 -7.17 -16.99
C ASP A 174 -14.77 -8.36 -16.27
N TYR A 175 -14.01 -9.11 -15.46
CA TYR A 175 -14.52 -10.27 -14.70
C TYR A 175 -15.68 -9.91 -13.76
N HIS A 176 -15.65 -8.73 -13.12
CA HIS A 176 -16.72 -8.28 -12.22
C HIS A 176 -17.84 -7.49 -12.93
N ALA A 177 -17.71 -7.20 -14.23
CA ALA A 177 -18.75 -6.51 -14.98
C ALA A 177 -19.97 -7.43 -15.23
N PRO A 178 -21.20 -6.89 -15.31
CA PRO A 178 -22.37 -7.70 -15.61
C PRO A 178 -22.25 -8.47 -16.93
N GLY A 179 -22.49 -9.78 -16.90
CA GLY A 179 -22.57 -10.63 -18.09
C GLY A 179 -21.22 -11.15 -18.62
N SER A 180 -20.10 -10.79 -18.01
CA SER A 180 -18.77 -11.28 -18.40
C SER A 180 -18.46 -12.68 -17.86
N GLN A 181 -19.14 -13.10 -16.78
CA GLN A 181 -18.90 -14.37 -16.11
C GLN A 181 -19.36 -15.58 -16.95
N PHE A 182 -20.17 -15.34 -18.00
CA PHE A 182 -20.68 -16.40 -18.90
C PHE A 182 -19.67 -16.87 -19.96
N LEU A 183 -18.52 -16.20 -20.10
CA LEU A 183 -17.47 -16.62 -21.05
C LEU A 183 -16.62 -17.81 -20.54
N GLN A 184 -16.79 -18.23 -19.29
CA GLN A 184 -16.04 -19.38 -18.74
C GLN A 184 -16.76 -20.73 -18.89
N ASN A 185 -18.02 -20.76 -19.35
CA ASN A 185 -18.79 -22.01 -19.50
C ASN A 185 -18.70 -22.65 -20.91
N SER A 186 -17.85 -22.15 -21.81
CA SER A 186 -17.53 -22.86 -23.05
C SER A 186 -16.13 -23.49 -22.96
N ASP A 187 -16.09 -24.82 -22.90
CA ASP A 187 -14.93 -25.71 -22.96
C ASP A 187 -13.83 -25.28 -23.95
N THR A 188 -12.98 -24.34 -23.57
CA THR A 188 -11.78 -23.97 -24.34
C THR A 188 -10.59 -23.64 -23.42
N LEU A 189 -10.37 -24.47 -22.40
CA LEU A 189 -9.14 -24.46 -21.57
C LEU A 189 -7.98 -25.25 -22.21
N SER A 190 -7.88 -25.18 -23.54
CA SER A 190 -6.76 -25.77 -24.28
C SER A 190 -6.44 -24.92 -25.50
N HIS A 191 -5.74 -23.80 -25.29
CA HIS A 191 -4.61 -23.30 -26.09
C HIS A 191 -4.43 -21.79 -25.85
N PRO A 192 -3.18 -21.28 -25.74
CA PRO A 192 -2.94 -19.85 -25.70
C PRO A 192 -3.33 -19.27 -27.07
N PRO A 193 -4.05 -18.13 -27.15
CA PRO A 193 -4.34 -17.53 -28.44
C PRO A 193 -3.04 -16.99 -29.04
N ASN A 194 -2.55 -17.68 -30.07
CA ASN A 194 -1.60 -17.13 -31.03
C ASN A 194 -2.21 -15.87 -31.65
N LEU A 195 -1.67 -14.72 -31.31
CA LEU A 195 -1.81 -13.49 -32.09
C LEU A 195 -1.10 -13.73 -33.43
N LEU A 196 -1.83 -14.16 -34.47
CA LEU A 196 -1.56 -13.86 -35.89
C LEU A 196 -2.56 -14.62 -36.81
N ALA A 197 -3.28 -13.83 -37.62
CA ALA A 197 -3.93 -14.17 -38.89
C ALA A 197 -5.04 -15.25 -38.92
N SER A 198 -6.30 -14.81 -38.99
CA SER A 198 -7.19 -14.96 -40.16
C SER A 198 -8.59 -14.47 -39.83
N SER A 199 -9.14 -13.62 -40.71
CA SER A 199 -10.55 -13.23 -40.70
C SER A 199 -11.37 -14.36 -41.30
N PRO A 200 -12.52 -14.72 -40.70
CA PRO A 200 -13.76 -14.44 -41.41
C PRO A 200 -14.89 -13.86 -40.53
N SER A 201 -15.78 -13.20 -41.25
CA SER A 201 -17.03 -12.50 -40.91
C SER A 201 -17.88 -12.98 -39.71
N SER A 202 -18.53 -11.97 -39.11
CA SER A 202 -19.73 -11.97 -38.24
C SER A 202 -19.50 -11.89 -36.72
N SER A 203 -19.47 -10.64 -36.26
CA SER A 203 -20.05 -10.13 -35.00
C SER A 203 -19.94 -11.00 -33.74
N SER A 204 -18.82 -10.88 -33.03
CA SER A 204 -18.83 -10.63 -31.58
C SER A 204 -17.41 -10.27 -31.12
N ASN A 205 -17.12 -8.97 -31.18
CA ASN A 205 -15.92 -8.41 -30.59
C ASN A 205 -16.13 -8.37 -29.07
N THR A 206 -15.75 -9.43 -28.34
CA THR A 206 -16.00 -9.58 -26.90
C THR A 206 -14.99 -8.84 -26.01
N SER A 207 -14.34 -7.80 -26.53
CA SER A 207 -13.76 -6.76 -25.66
C SER A 207 -14.90 -5.85 -25.22
N PHE A 208 -15.08 -5.64 -23.92
CA PHE A 208 -16.08 -4.69 -23.41
C PHE A 208 -15.78 -3.34 -24.09
N PRO A 209 -16.63 -2.84 -25.01
CA PRO A 209 -16.33 -1.58 -25.68
C PRO A 209 -16.33 -0.53 -24.58
N LEU A 210 -15.17 0.09 -24.36
CA LEU A 210 -15.04 1.23 -23.45
C LEU A 210 -16.21 2.16 -23.75
N LYS A 211 -17.09 2.37 -22.76
CA LYS A 211 -18.16 3.37 -22.90
C LYS A 211 -17.48 4.67 -23.38
N PRO A 212 -18.08 5.43 -24.32
CA PRO A 212 -17.42 6.59 -24.92
C PRO A 212 -16.76 7.54 -23.90
N ALA A 213 -17.38 7.72 -22.73
CA ALA A 213 -16.82 8.48 -21.61
C ALA A 213 -15.48 7.93 -21.09
N GLY A 214 -15.34 6.61 -20.91
CA GLY A 214 -14.09 5.99 -20.44
C GLY A 214 -12.94 6.11 -21.46
N ALA A 215 -13.26 5.98 -22.75
CA ALA A 215 -12.29 6.22 -23.82
C ALA A 215 -11.85 7.69 -23.86
N GLN A 216 -12.78 8.63 -23.68
CA GLN A 216 -12.48 10.06 -23.61
C GLN A 216 -11.57 10.41 -22.42
N VAL A 217 -11.83 9.85 -21.24
CA VAL A 217 -10.95 10.03 -20.07
C VAL A 217 -9.55 9.49 -20.35
N SER A 218 -9.44 8.30 -20.94
CA SER A 218 -8.15 7.69 -21.31
C SER A 218 -7.35 8.55 -22.30
N SER A 219 -8.05 9.09 -23.31
CA SER A 219 -7.47 10.03 -24.28
C SER A 219 -7.00 11.32 -23.58
N SER A 220 -7.82 11.89 -22.71
CA SER A 220 -7.47 13.11 -21.96
C SER A 220 -6.22 12.92 -21.09
N ILE A 221 -6.12 11.82 -20.34
CA ILE A 221 -4.93 11.50 -19.54
C ILE A 221 -3.69 11.43 -20.44
N THR A 222 -3.80 10.75 -21.59
CA THR A 222 -2.69 10.60 -22.54
C THR A 222 -2.21 11.95 -23.07
N THR A 223 -3.13 12.82 -23.47
CA THR A 223 -2.83 14.17 -23.95
C THR A 223 -2.13 15.02 -22.88
N HIS A 224 -2.62 15.02 -21.64
CA HIS A 224 -1.99 15.81 -20.57
C HIS A 224 -0.59 15.29 -20.21
N ARG A 225 -0.38 13.97 -20.19
CA ARG A 225 0.97 13.39 -19.98
C ARG A 225 1.96 13.84 -21.04
N GLN A 226 1.53 13.92 -22.29
CA GLN A 226 2.36 14.42 -23.40
C GLN A 226 2.65 15.92 -23.26
N GLN A 227 1.63 16.74 -22.96
CA GLN A 227 1.79 18.19 -22.77
C GLN A 227 2.74 18.54 -21.63
N MET A 228 2.71 17.78 -20.54
CA MET A 228 3.62 17.95 -19.40
C MET A 228 5.02 17.36 -19.62
N GLY A 229 5.24 16.66 -20.74
CA GLY A 229 6.53 16.02 -21.03
C GLY A 229 6.88 14.88 -20.07
N LEU A 230 5.90 14.23 -19.43
CA LEU A 230 6.14 13.21 -18.41
C LEU A 230 6.91 11.99 -18.95
N GLY A 231 6.75 11.68 -20.23
CA GLY A 231 7.48 10.61 -20.92
C GLY A 231 8.91 10.95 -21.34
N LYS A 232 9.44 12.14 -21.01
CA LYS A 232 10.81 12.52 -21.36
C LYS A 232 11.81 11.62 -20.62
N VAL A 233 12.64 10.90 -21.38
CA VAL A 233 13.68 10.01 -20.86
C VAL A 233 14.92 10.82 -20.46
N TYR A 234 15.43 10.61 -19.24
CA TYR A 234 16.64 11.22 -18.70
C TYR A 234 17.83 10.26 -18.64
N GLY A 235 17.57 8.97 -18.63
CA GLY A 235 18.59 7.94 -18.53
C GLY A 235 17.98 6.55 -18.44
N CYS A 236 18.77 5.58 -18.03
CA CYS A 236 18.37 4.18 -17.95
C CYS A 236 18.79 3.60 -16.62
N THR A 237 17.85 3.02 -15.89
CA THR A 237 18.11 2.29 -14.66
C THR A 237 18.62 0.89 -15.02
N PRO A 238 19.83 0.49 -14.60
CA PRO A 238 20.45 -0.77 -15.03
C PRO A 238 19.78 -2.02 -14.43
N GLN A 239 19.07 -1.87 -13.32
CA GLN A 239 18.36 -2.94 -12.62
C GLN A 239 17.24 -2.35 -11.76
N THR A 240 16.28 -3.16 -11.35
CA THR A 240 15.26 -2.69 -10.39
C THR A 240 15.89 -2.52 -9.01
N PHE A 241 15.70 -1.34 -8.42
CA PHE A 241 16.02 -1.03 -7.04
C PHE A 241 14.76 -1.02 -6.20
N TRP A 242 14.70 -1.92 -5.22
CA TRP A 242 13.49 -2.18 -4.45
C TRP A 242 13.45 -1.31 -3.19
N LEU A 243 12.29 -0.69 -2.94
CA LEU A 243 11.95 0.06 -1.73
C LEU A 243 11.90 -0.87 -0.52
N SER A 244 11.17 -1.99 -0.62
CA SER A 244 11.04 -2.97 0.47
C SER A 244 11.01 -4.43 0.01
N GLY A 245 11.25 -4.72 -1.28
CA GLY A 245 11.27 -6.08 -1.84
C GLY A 245 12.55 -6.88 -1.55
N VAL A 246 13.57 -6.23 -0.96
CA VAL A 246 14.86 -6.83 -0.58
C VAL A 246 15.31 -6.30 0.78
N PRO A 247 16.24 -6.96 1.48
CA PRO A 247 16.77 -6.46 2.75
C PRO A 247 17.27 -5.02 2.65
N PHE A 248 17.01 -4.23 3.70
CA PHE A 248 17.47 -2.85 3.79
C PHE A 248 18.99 -2.75 3.56
N MET A 249 19.42 -1.79 2.73
CA MET A 249 20.82 -1.56 2.33
C MET A 249 21.48 -2.72 1.55
N ALA A 250 20.72 -3.66 1.00
CA ALA A 250 21.24 -4.62 0.02
C ALA A 250 21.69 -3.93 -1.28
N PRO A 251 22.57 -4.53 -2.12
CA PRO A 251 23.08 -3.88 -3.33
C PRO A 251 22.00 -3.38 -4.32
N ASN A 252 20.86 -4.07 -4.38
CA ASN A 252 19.70 -3.70 -5.20
C ASN A 252 18.54 -3.10 -4.38
N SER A 253 18.83 -2.58 -3.18
CA SER A 253 17.89 -1.76 -2.41
C SER A 253 17.90 -0.31 -2.92
N LEU A 254 16.73 0.30 -3.02
CA LEU A 254 16.60 1.73 -3.35
C LEU A 254 17.35 2.62 -2.35
N PHE A 255 17.39 2.24 -1.07
CA PHE A 255 18.10 3.03 -0.07
C PHE A 255 19.62 2.98 -0.21
N THR A 256 20.18 1.89 -0.75
CA THR A 256 21.60 1.84 -1.13
C THR A 256 21.87 2.79 -2.28
N PHE A 257 21.04 2.72 -3.33
CA PHE A 257 21.16 3.61 -4.48
C PHE A 257 21.06 5.08 -4.08
N LEU A 258 20.04 5.45 -3.29
CA LEU A 258 19.86 6.81 -2.80
C LEU A 258 20.99 7.25 -1.87
N ALA A 259 21.50 6.38 -0.98
CA ALA A 259 22.65 6.67 -0.15
C ALA A 259 23.89 7.00 -0.99
N ASP A 260 24.22 6.19 -1.99
CA ASP A 260 25.37 6.46 -2.85
C ASP A 260 25.16 7.73 -3.71
N ALA A 261 23.94 7.96 -4.21
CA ALA A 261 23.59 9.18 -4.95
C ALA A 261 23.71 10.44 -4.08
N MET A 262 23.21 10.42 -2.84
CA MET A 262 23.35 11.53 -1.90
C MET A 262 24.82 11.84 -1.62
N ALA A 263 25.65 10.83 -1.38
CA ALA A 263 27.08 11.02 -1.11
C ALA A 263 27.82 11.71 -2.27
N GLN A 264 27.41 11.43 -3.51
CA GLN A 264 28.05 11.94 -4.73
C GLN A 264 27.50 13.31 -5.15
N GLN A 265 26.18 13.49 -5.11
CA GLN A 265 25.50 14.63 -5.73
C GLN A 265 25.22 15.77 -4.75
N ILE A 266 25.08 15.49 -3.45
CA ILE A 266 24.79 16.52 -2.44
C ILE A 266 26.11 17.03 -1.87
N VAL A 267 26.74 17.96 -2.58
CA VAL A 267 28.00 18.58 -2.17
C VAL A 267 27.94 20.09 -2.35
N ASN A 268 28.19 20.85 -1.27
CA ASN A 268 28.52 22.26 -1.39
C ASN A 268 29.98 22.38 -1.86
N PRO A 269 30.26 22.92 -3.06
CA PRO A 269 31.63 22.98 -3.59
C PRO A 269 32.60 23.71 -2.66
N LYS A 270 32.13 24.74 -1.93
CA LYS A 270 32.94 25.52 -0.97
C LYS A 270 33.31 24.74 0.29
N ARG A 271 32.57 23.66 0.59
CA ARG A 271 32.76 22.80 1.77
C ARG A 271 33.08 21.35 1.39
N SER A 272 33.44 21.12 0.13
CA SER A 272 33.69 19.78 -0.43
C SER A 272 34.76 18.98 0.32
N LYS A 273 35.73 19.67 0.94
CA LYS A 273 36.82 19.11 1.75
C LYS A 273 36.43 18.71 3.17
N ILE A 274 35.26 19.14 3.65
CA ILE A 274 34.75 18.78 4.98
C ILE A 274 33.94 17.48 4.82
N PRO A 275 34.22 16.44 5.62
CA PRO A 275 33.45 15.21 5.58
C PRO A 275 31.98 15.46 5.95
N ARG A 276 31.07 14.69 5.36
CA ARG A 276 29.62 14.90 5.48
C ARG A 276 28.92 13.64 5.97
N VAL A 277 27.94 13.82 6.84
CA VAL A 277 26.98 12.77 7.23
C VAL A 277 25.64 13.16 6.68
N HIS A 278 25.11 12.38 5.74
CA HIS A 278 23.79 12.57 5.17
C HIS A 278 22.78 11.71 5.92
N VAL A 279 21.65 12.30 6.32
CA VAL A 279 20.54 11.60 6.96
C VAL A 279 19.23 12.03 6.30
N SER A 280 18.38 11.07 5.97
CA SER A 280 17.06 11.34 5.43
C SER A 280 16.01 10.33 5.90
N ASN A 281 14.74 10.73 5.91
CA ASN A 281 13.62 9.86 6.21
C ASN A 281 13.36 8.90 5.03
N THR A 282 13.12 7.62 5.32
CA THR A 282 12.88 6.61 4.28
C THR A 282 11.58 6.83 3.52
N GLY A 283 10.60 7.50 4.14
CA GLY A 283 9.33 7.89 3.53
C GLY A 283 9.44 8.95 2.43
N MET A 284 10.64 9.52 2.20
CA MET A 284 10.94 10.36 1.03
C MET A 284 10.78 9.57 -0.28
N ALA A 285 11.08 8.27 -0.24
CA ALA A 285 10.97 7.36 -1.37
C ALA A 285 9.59 6.71 -1.38
N ARG A 286 8.88 6.77 -2.51
CA ARG A 286 7.45 6.42 -2.61
C ARG A 286 7.15 5.18 -3.41
N PHE A 287 8.08 4.77 -4.27
CA PHE A 287 7.95 3.60 -5.14
C PHE A 287 9.31 2.98 -5.45
N ASP A 288 9.30 1.76 -5.98
CA ASP A 288 10.50 1.13 -6.53
C ASP A 288 11.04 1.94 -7.73
N LEU A 289 12.33 1.81 -8.00
CA LEU A 289 12.93 2.33 -9.23
C LEU A 289 13.17 1.17 -10.18
N HIS A 290 12.34 1.01 -11.20
CA HIS A 290 12.38 -0.13 -12.10
C HIS A 290 13.54 -0.07 -13.11
N LYS A 291 14.03 -1.24 -13.52
CA LYS A 291 14.95 -1.39 -14.67
C LYS A 291 14.32 -0.78 -15.92
N GLY A 292 15.14 -0.15 -16.77
CA GLY A 292 14.70 0.39 -18.06
C GLY A 292 14.78 1.92 -18.12
N PRO A 293 14.08 2.56 -19.07
CA PRO A 293 14.00 4.02 -19.20
C PRO A 293 13.59 4.69 -17.90
N PHE A 294 14.37 5.67 -17.47
CA PHE A 294 14.02 6.58 -16.39
C PHE A 294 13.47 7.88 -16.98
N THR A 295 12.18 8.11 -16.79
CA THR A 295 11.45 9.26 -17.31
C THR A 295 11.26 10.38 -16.27
N MET A 296 10.76 11.54 -16.71
CA MET A 296 10.33 12.59 -15.79
C MET A 296 9.29 12.07 -14.80
N ASP A 297 8.36 11.23 -15.25
CA ASP A 297 7.32 10.64 -14.42
C ASP A 297 7.91 9.75 -13.32
N ASP A 298 8.91 8.93 -13.66
CA ASP A 298 9.59 8.06 -12.70
C ASP A 298 10.27 8.87 -11.57
N SER A 299 10.74 10.08 -11.86
CA SER A 299 11.30 10.96 -10.82
C SER A 299 10.25 11.35 -9.77
N TYR A 300 9.01 11.63 -10.20
CA TYR A 300 7.90 11.95 -9.31
C TYR A 300 7.34 10.69 -8.61
N ILE A 301 7.29 9.56 -9.32
CA ILE A 301 6.84 8.28 -8.76
C ILE A 301 7.77 7.82 -7.62
N THR A 302 9.09 7.90 -7.82
CA THR A 302 10.06 7.43 -6.84
C THR A 302 10.33 8.45 -5.72
N SER A 303 10.52 9.75 -6.03
CA SER A 303 10.92 10.78 -5.05
C SER A 303 10.23 12.13 -5.30
N PRO A 304 8.94 12.27 -4.95
CA PRO A 304 8.13 13.43 -5.33
C PRO A 304 8.37 14.69 -4.50
N PHE A 305 9.05 14.62 -3.36
CA PHE A 305 9.13 15.76 -2.44
C PHE A 305 10.24 16.73 -2.85
N PRO A 306 9.91 18.01 -3.12
CA PRO A 306 10.90 19.04 -3.42
C PRO A 306 11.52 19.59 -2.13
N SER A 307 11.93 18.71 -1.20
CA SER A 307 12.49 19.11 0.09
C SER A 307 13.87 19.76 -0.09
N PRO A 308 14.08 20.99 0.43
CA PRO A 308 15.40 21.59 0.46
C PRO A 308 16.38 20.71 1.25
N VAL A 309 17.63 20.66 0.79
CA VAL A 309 18.70 20.00 1.53
C VAL A 309 19.48 21.06 2.30
N VAL A 310 19.51 20.92 3.62
CA VAL A 310 20.18 21.83 4.56
C VAL A 310 21.29 21.12 5.31
N TYR A 311 22.11 21.87 6.03
CA TYR A 311 23.20 21.29 6.82
C TYR A 311 23.50 22.09 8.09
N ILE A 312 23.99 21.40 9.11
CA ILE A 312 24.64 22.01 10.28
C ILE A 312 26.15 21.89 10.07
N PRO A 313 26.90 23.01 9.99
CA PRO A 313 28.32 22.99 9.72
C PRO A 313 29.16 22.48 10.89
N GLU A 314 30.24 21.75 10.59
CA GLU A 314 31.34 21.44 11.52
C GLU A 314 30.93 20.86 12.88
N VAL A 315 29.91 20.00 12.87
CA VAL A 315 29.47 19.23 14.04
C VAL A 315 30.63 18.33 14.50
N PRO A 316 31.03 18.35 15.78
CA PRO A 316 32.00 17.40 16.30
C PRO A 316 31.60 15.95 16.02
N TRP A 317 32.52 15.14 15.50
CA TRP A 317 32.21 13.76 15.09
C TRP A 317 31.60 12.92 16.21
N GLU A 318 32.09 13.09 17.44
CA GLU A 318 31.54 12.43 18.63
C GLU A 318 30.04 12.68 18.85
N LYS A 319 29.53 13.85 18.43
CA LYS A 319 28.11 14.17 18.49
C LYS A 319 27.36 13.60 17.28
N ALA A 320 27.97 13.63 16.10
CA ALA A 320 27.35 13.24 14.84
C ALA A 320 27.23 11.72 14.62
N LYS A 321 28.21 10.92 15.06
CA LYS A 321 28.34 9.49 14.69
C LYS A 321 27.17 8.59 15.08
N GLY A 322 26.44 8.96 16.13
CA GLY A 322 25.25 8.22 16.60
C GLY A 322 23.90 8.86 16.22
N VAL A 323 23.87 9.92 15.40
CA VAL A 323 22.63 10.64 15.10
C VAL A 323 21.62 9.73 14.39
N LEU A 324 22.03 9.01 13.34
CA LEU A 324 21.15 8.13 12.57
C LEU A 324 20.52 7.04 13.44
N GLU A 325 21.32 6.41 14.31
CA GLU A 325 20.85 5.37 15.23
C GLU A 325 19.82 5.92 16.20
N ARG A 326 20.12 7.03 16.89
CA ARG A 326 19.18 7.68 17.82
C ARG A 326 17.89 8.15 17.16
N MET A 327 17.96 8.57 15.90
CA MET A 327 16.78 8.94 15.12
C MET A 327 15.92 7.71 14.80
N ASN A 328 16.54 6.57 14.49
CA ASN A 328 15.83 5.32 14.26
C ASN A 328 15.24 4.73 15.55
N GLU A 329 15.91 4.87 16.69
CA GLU A 329 15.37 4.50 18.02
C GLU A 329 14.11 5.30 18.38
N LYS A 330 14.10 6.60 18.07
CA LYS A 330 12.91 7.46 18.28
C LYS A 330 11.82 7.20 17.25
N GLY A 331 12.17 6.69 16.07
CA GLY A 331 11.28 6.53 14.93
C GLY A 331 11.04 7.84 14.17
N ALA A 332 10.39 7.72 13.01
CA ALA A 332 9.88 8.88 12.29
C ALA A 332 8.76 9.52 13.11
N GLY A 333 8.58 10.83 12.99
CA GLY A 333 7.40 11.52 13.53
C GLY A 333 6.11 11.06 12.85
N GLN A 334 5.11 11.93 12.69
CA GLN A 334 3.87 11.58 11.97
C GLN A 334 4.04 11.28 10.47
N GLY A 335 5.27 11.30 9.94
CA GLY A 335 5.58 10.74 8.62
C GLY A 335 5.45 9.22 8.61
N ARG A 336 5.12 8.65 7.44
CA ARG A 336 4.90 7.21 7.22
C ARG A 336 5.93 6.34 7.95
N ARG A 337 5.50 5.65 9.00
CA ARG A 337 6.19 4.48 9.54
C ARG A 337 5.77 3.29 8.69
N VAL A 338 6.76 2.63 8.11
CA VAL A 338 6.53 1.38 7.41
C VAL A 338 6.49 0.27 8.48
N GLU A 339 5.34 0.11 9.14
CA GLU A 339 5.11 -0.99 10.07
C GLU A 339 4.76 -2.26 9.28
N TYR A 340 5.63 -3.26 9.30
CA TYR A 340 5.33 -4.60 8.81
C TYR A 340 5.59 -5.60 9.94
N ASN A 341 4.70 -6.57 10.11
CA ASN A 341 5.03 -7.77 10.87
C ASN A 341 5.80 -8.69 9.92
N SER A 342 7.14 -8.78 10.06
CA SER A 342 7.93 -9.77 9.33
C SER A 342 8.96 -10.45 10.25
N THR A 343 9.04 -11.77 10.16
CA THR A 343 9.78 -12.68 11.05
C THR A 343 11.22 -12.96 10.63
N THR A 344 11.85 -12.12 9.80
CA THR A 344 13.21 -12.40 9.30
C THR A 344 14.21 -11.29 9.61
N THR A 345 14.70 -11.32 10.86
CA THR A 345 15.87 -10.58 11.31
C THR A 345 17.15 -11.32 10.94
N SER A 346 17.71 -11.07 9.75
CA SER A 346 19.15 -11.24 9.56
C SER A 346 19.66 -10.35 8.43
N ALA A 347 20.62 -9.48 8.77
CA ALA A 347 21.37 -8.67 7.80
C ALA A 347 22.52 -9.51 7.21
N PRO A 348 22.54 -9.81 5.90
CA PRO A 348 23.67 -10.52 5.30
C PRO A 348 24.76 -9.53 4.87
N LYS A 349 26.03 -9.94 5.03
CA LYS A 349 27.22 -9.19 4.59
C LYS A 349 27.48 -9.45 3.10
N TRP A 350 27.21 -8.47 2.24
CA TRP A 350 27.53 -8.55 0.80
C TRP A 350 28.75 -7.68 0.46
N LYS A 351 29.62 -8.16 -0.44
CA LYS A 351 30.68 -7.35 -1.06
C LYS A 351 30.07 -6.53 -2.20
N ARG A 352 30.40 -5.24 -2.27
CA ARG A 352 29.97 -4.30 -3.31
C ARG A 352 30.75 -4.59 -4.59
N GLU A 353 30.08 -5.07 -5.64
CA GLU A 353 30.61 -5.09 -7.00
C GLU A 353 29.73 -4.19 -7.87
N PHE A 354 30.31 -3.08 -8.35
CA PHE A 354 29.70 -2.23 -9.37
C PHE A 354 30.06 -2.80 -10.75
N GLY A 355 29.15 -3.59 -11.33
CA GLY A 355 29.24 -3.97 -12.74
C GLY A 355 28.68 -2.85 -13.61
N PHE A 356 29.54 -2.14 -14.34
CA PHE A 356 29.10 -1.34 -15.48
C PHE A 356 28.67 -2.31 -16.60
N MET A 357 27.38 -2.63 -16.68
CA MET A 357 26.82 -3.38 -17.80
C MET A 357 26.79 -2.45 -19.03
N LYS A 358 27.72 -2.69 -19.95
CA LYS A 358 27.84 -2.01 -21.23
C LYS A 358 26.80 -2.62 -22.19
N GLY A 359 25.84 -1.82 -22.65
CA GLY A 359 25.12 -2.10 -23.90
C GLY A 359 23.86 -2.98 -23.85
N GLU A 360 23.04 -2.90 -22.80
CA GLU A 360 21.63 -3.31 -22.94
C GLU A 360 20.83 -2.09 -23.45
N GLU A 361 20.07 -2.28 -24.54
CA GLU A 361 19.16 -1.22 -25.02
C GLU A 361 18.21 -0.82 -23.88
N CYS A 362 17.98 0.49 -23.77
CA CYS A 362 17.12 1.09 -22.77
C CYS A 362 15.65 0.84 -23.13
N VAL A 363 15.24 -0.42 -23.03
CA VAL A 363 13.90 -0.88 -23.36
C VAL A 363 13.21 -1.25 -22.05
N ASN A 364 11.92 -0.98 -21.96
CA ASN A 364 11.12 -1.44 -20.83
C ASN A 364 11.27 -2.97 -20.70
N PRO A 365 11.51 -3.50 -19.48
CA PRO A 365 11.44 -4.94 -19.27
C PRO A 365 10.06 -5.43 -19.69
N THR A 366 10.00 -6.64 -20.27
CA THR A 366 8.71 -7.23 -20.65
C THR A 366 7.87 -7.49 -19.39
N ILE A 367 6.55 -7.39 -19.48
CA ILE A 367 5.62 -7.54 -18.31
C ILE A 367 5.90 -8.83 -17.51
N GLY A 368 6.42 -9.89 -18.15
CA GLY A 368 6.78 -11.15 -17.49
C GLY A 368 8.04 -11.11 -16.60
N GLU A 369 8.87 -10.08 -16.68
CA GLU A 369 10.09 -9.91 -15.86
C GLU A 369 9.84 -9.19 -14.53
N PHE A 370 8.62 -8.67 -14.32
CA PHE A 370 8.21 -8.12 -13.03
C PHE A 370 7.90 -9.21 -11.98
N GLY A 371 7.79 -10.47 -12.42
CA GLY A 371 7.82 -11.65 -11.56
C GLY A 371 9.26 -12.11 -11.29
N VAL A 372 9.53 -12.55 -10.06
CA VAL A 372 10.82 -13.12 -9.65
C VAL A 372 11.34 -14.08 -10.73
N THR A 373 12.56 -13.84 -11.21
CA THR A 373 13.19 -14.59 -12.31
C THR A 373 13.07 -16.10 -12.11
N ARG A 374 12.85 -16.81 -13.21
CA ARG A 374 12.67 -18.27 -13.32
C ARG A 374 13.75 -19.09 -12.58
N GLU A 375 14.94 -18.52 -12.40
CA GLU A 375 16.08 -19.14 -11.71
C GLU A 375 16.01 -19.02 -10.18
N ARG A 376 15.41 -17.94 -9.62
CA ARG A 376 15.18 -17.80 -8.18
C ARG A 376 14.02 -18.65 -7.66
N LYS A 377 13.08 -19.04 -8.55
CA LYS A 377 11.93 -19.91 -8.21
C LYS A 377 12.37 -21.27 -7.67
N LYS A 378 13.51 -21.82 -8.11
CA LYS A 378 13.99 -23.13 -7.66
C LYS A 378 14.56 -23.13 -6.23
N ALA A 379 15.05 -21.99 -5.75
CA ALA A 379 15.70 -21.88 -4.45
C ALA A 379 14.73 -21.57 -3.29
N LEU A 380 13.58 -20.94 -3.57
CA LEU A 380 12.57 -20.57 -2.56
C LEU A 380 11.52 -21.66 -2.30
N LEU A 381 11.39 -22.66 -3.18
CA LEU A 381 10.42 -23.77 -3.08
C LEU A 381 10.80 -24.86 -2.04
N GLY A 382 11.73 -24.56 -1.12
CA GLY A 382 12.26 -25.53 -0.15
C GLY A 382 11.33 -25.94 0.99
N LYS A 383 10.18 -25.28 1.20
CA LYS A 383 9.19 -25.70 2.21
C LYS A 383 7.77 -25.42 1.72
N ARG A 384 7.14 -26.46 1.19
CA ARG A 384 5.69 -26.51 0.93
C ARG A 384 4.96 -26.72 2.26
N GLU A 385 4.26 -25.71 2.75
CA GLU A 385 3.09 -25.95 3.61
C GLU A 385 1.87 -26.10 2.71
N GLU A 386 1.08 -27.13 2.97
CA GLU A 386 -0.05 -27.55 2.17
C GLU A 386 -1.15 -26.47 2.14
N ILE A 387 -1.54 -26.06 0.94
CA ILE A 387 -2.70 -25.20 0.70
C ILE A 387 -3.96 -26.02 1.01
N MET A 388 -4.56 -25.81 2.20
CA MET A 388 -5.91 -26.29 2.49
C MET A 388 -6.93 -25.44 1.73
N GLY A 389 -7.70 -26.07 0.84
CA GLY A 389 -8.85 -25.44 0.17
C GLY A 389 -9.18 -25.98 -1.22
N VAL A 390 -8.30 -26.74 -1.87
CA VAL A 390 -8.62 -27.40 -3.14
C VAL A 390 -9.09 -28.83 -2.85
N PRO A 391 -10.32 -29.24 -3.20
CA PRO A 391 -10.67 -30.65 -3.18
C PRO A 391 -9.77 -31.36 -4.19
N VAL A 392 -8.83 -32.17 -3.69
CA VAL A 392 -8.06 -33.07 -4.55
C VAL A 392 -9.02 -34.19 -4.95
N GLY A 393 -9.70 -34.00 -6.08
CA GLY A 393 -10.37 -35.08 -6.77
C GLY A 393 -9.36 -36.21 -7.01
N ASN A 394 -9.72 -37.41 -6.58
CA ASN A 394 -8.86 -38.59 -6.56
C ASN A 394 -8.69 -39.17 -7.98
N GLY A 395 -8.15 -38.37 -8.90
CA GLY A 395 -7.89 -38.76 -10.30
C GLY A 395 -6.48 -38.33 -10.68
N GLY A 396 -5.68 -39.29 -11.16
CA GLY A 396 -4.27 -39.13 -11.53
C GLY A 396 -4.01 -38.21 -12.73
N GLY A 397 -4.29 -36.90 -12.57
CA GLY A 397 -3.92 -35.85 -13.50
C GLY A 397 -2.58 -35.21 -13.11
N ARG A 398 -1.71 -34.96 -14.09
CA ARG A 398 -0.49 -34.16 -13.91
C ARG A 398 -0.84 -32.85 -13.20
N ARG A 399 -0.23 -32.57 -12.04
CA ARG A 399 -0.33 -31.29 -11.34
C ARG A 399 0.12 -30.18 -12.31
N GLN A 400 -0.84 -29.42 -12.84
CA GLN A 400 -0.56 -28.24 -13.64
C GLN A 400 0.00 -27.18 -12.69
N GLU A 401 1.26 -26.81 -12.91
CA GLU A 401 1.92 -25.76 -12.13
C GLU A 401 1.30 -24.42 -12.55
N VAL A 402 0.34 -23.93 -11.76
CA VAL A 402 -0.28 -22.63 -12.01
C VAL A 402 0.74 -21.56 -11.64
N LEU A 403 1.25 -20.85 -12.63
CA LEU A 403 2.12 -19.68 -12.43
C LEU A 403 1.23 -18.52 -11.97
N LEU A 404 1.28 -18.20 -10.68
CA LEU A 404 0.59 -17.04 -10.13
C LEU A 404 1.39 -15.76 -10.40
N GLU A 405 0.69 -14.66 -10.65
CA GLU A 405 1.29 -13.33 -10.67
C GLU A 405 1.61 -12.86 -9.24
N VAL A 406 2.64 -12.03 -9.10
CA VAL A 406 3.03 -11.48 -7.80
C VAL A 406 2.08 -10.34 -7.45
N GLY A 407 1.51 -10.37 -6.25
CA GLY A 407 0.52 -9.40 -5.82
C GLY A 407 0.22 -9.43 -4.33
N TYR A 408 -0.86 -8.76 -3.95
CA TYR A 408 -1.31 -8.71 -2.57
C TYR A 408 -1.86 -10.07 -2.11
N THR A 409 -1.47 -10.48 -0.91
CA THR A 409 -2.02 -11.62 -0.15
C THR A 409 -2.41 -11.09 1.22
N THR A 410 -3.60 -10.53 1.29
CA THR A 410 -4.13 -9.76 2.40
C THR A 410 -4.65 -10.68 3.48
N GLU A 411 -4.21 -10.46 4.71
CA GLU A 411 -4.76 -11.08 5.91
C GLU A 411 -5.35 -9.98 6.78
N ASP A 412 -6.65 -10.08 7.04
CA ASP A 412 -7.42 -9.11 7.80
C ASP A 412 -8.35 -9.81 8.80
N ASP A 413 -9.19 -9.08 9.53
CA ASP A 413 -10.05 -9.67 10.57
C ASP A 413 -11.09 -10.65 10.01
N PHE A 414 -11.30 -10.67 8.69
CA PHE A 414 -12.16 -11.60 7.98
C PHE A 414 -11.39 -12.76 7.33
N GLY A 415 -10.08 -12.88 7.59
CA GLY A 415 -9.21 -13.94 7.09
C GLY A 415 -8.40 -13.53 5.86
N VAL A 416 -8.12 -14.51 4.98
CA VAL A 416 -7.17 -14.36 3.85
C VAL A 416 -7.84 -14.32 2.47
N ASP A 417 -9.17 -14.28 2.44
CA ASP A 417 -9.97 -14.40 1.22
C ASP A 417 -10.48 -13.03 0.71
N GLY A 418 -9.79 -11.94 1.06
CA GLY A 418 -10.21 -10.58 0.69
C GLY A 418 -9.85 -10.18 -0.73
N ASP A 419 -8.71 -10.62 -1.25
CA ASP A 419 -8.27 -10.28 -2.60
C ASP A 419 -9.14 -10.99 -3.66
N ASP A 420 -9.38 -10.32 -4.80
CA ASP A 420 -10.18 -10.90 -5.89
C ASP A 420 -9.38 -11.87 -6.77
N THR A 421 -8.09 -11.58 -6.96
CA THR A 421 -7.14 -12.43 -7.68
C THR A 421 -6.23 -13.18 -6.72
N VAL A 422 -5.93 -14.45 -7.03
CA VAL A 422 -4.97 -15.27 -6.26
C VAL A 422 -3.55 -14.93 -6.72
N HIS A 423 -2.69 -14.58 -5.76
CA HIS A 423 -1.32 -14.14 -6.04
C HIS A 423 -0.23 -14.96 -5.35
N GLU A 424 0.97 -14.90 -5.91
CA GLU A 424 2.21 -15.11 -5.17
C GLU A 424 2.49 -13.88 -4.29
N ARG A 425 2.83 -14.09 -3.00
CA ARG A 425 3.04 -13.00 -2.04
C ARG A 425 4.23 -12.11 -2.45
N ILE A 426 4.01 -10.80 -2.50
CA ILE A 426 5.10 -9.80 -2.59
C ILE A 426 6.01 -9.91 -1.34
N PRO A 427 7.33 -10.20 -1.50
CA PRO A 427 8.27 -10.15 -0.39
C PRO A 427 8.34 -8.74 0.21
N LYS A 428 8.32 -8.64 1.53
CA LYS A 428 8.43 -7.36 2.25
C LYS A 428 9.45 -7.47 3.38
N PHE A 429 10.40 -6.55 3.39
CA PHE A 429 11.42 -6.40 4.42
C PHE A 429 11.17 -5.12 5.22
N GLU A 430 11.54 -5.15 6.50
CA GLU A 430 11.49 -3.96 7.34
C GLU A 430 12.47 -2.90 6.86
N VAL A 431 12.01 -1.66 6.91
CA VAL A 431 12.79 -0.47 6.54
C VAL A 431 12.75 0.47 7.74
N PRO A 432 13.90 0.93 8.24
CA PRO A 432 13.95 1.85 9.38
C PRO A 432 13.33 3.20 9.01
N ALA A 433 13.08 4.04 10.03
CA ALA A 433 12.51 5.38 9.82
C ALA A 433 13.43 6.31 9.00
N TYR A 434 14.73 6.15 9.16
CA TYR A 434 15.77 6.96 8.54
C TYR A 434 16.87 6.09 7.97
N PHE A 435 17.47 6.59 6.90
CA PHE A 435 18.67 6.04 6.26
C PHE A 435 19.69 7.16 6.09
N GLY A 436 20.93 6.78 5.78
CA GLY A 436 21.99 7.76 5.66
C GLY A 436 23.27 7.19 5.08
N THR A 437 24.23 8.08 4.86
CA THR A 437 25.54 7.75 4.32
C THR A 437 26.58 8.74 4.81
N THR A 438 27.85 8.40 4.63
CA THR A 438 29.00 9.28 4.90
C THR A 438 29.72 9.58 3.60
N ALA A 439 30.13 10.83 3.38
CA ALA A 439 30.84 11.27 2.18
C ALA A 439 32.09 12.09 2.52
N GLY A 440 33.15 11.95 1.73
CA GLY A 440 34.39 12.71 1.92
C GLY A 440 35.16 12.37 3.21
N PHE A 441 34.93 11.18 3.78
CA PHE A 441 35.71 10.71 4.94
C PHE A 441 37.13 10.33 4.52
N PRO A 442 38.13 10.50 5.40
CA PRO A 442 39.51 10.11 5.09
C PRO A 442 39.64 8.62 4.76
N ASP A 443 40.60 8.29 3.90
CA ASP A 443 40.91 6.91 3.53
C ASP A 443 41.20 6.03 4.75
N LYS A 444 40.87 4.74 4.62
CA LYS A 444 41.17 3.73 5.64
C LYS A 444 42.69 3.57 5.75
N LYS A 445 43.27 3.94 6.90
CA LYS A 445 44.65 3.55 7.25
C LYS A 445 44.61 2.27 8.08
N LYS A 446 45.32 1.22 7.63
CA LYS A 446 45.39 -0.10 8.31
C LYS A 446 44.01 -0.70 8.63
N GLY A 447 43.03 -0.54 7.73
CA GLY A 447 41.68 -1.10 7.88
C GLY A 447 40.74 -0.33 8.82
N ARG A 448 41.19 0.74 9.48
CA ARG A 448 40.33 1.64 10.28
C ARG A 448 40.10 2.95 9.54
N ILE A 449 38.84 3.41 9.50
CA ILE A 449 38.48 4.74 9.00
C ILE A 449 39.07 5.75 9.98
N GLN A 450 39.88 6.70 9.50
CA GLN A 450 40.35 7.77 10.37
C GLN A 450 39.17 8.70 10.66
N GLU A 451 38.78 8.77 11.93
CA GLU A 451 37.65 9.58 12.35
C GLU A 451 37.97 11.07 12.14
N PRO A 452 37.10 11.83 11.48
CA PRO A 452 37.29 13.26 11.32
C PRO A 452 37.05 13.99 12.65
N ARG A 453 37.68 15.15 12.83
CA ARG A 453 37.38 16.01 14.01
C ARG A 453 35.94 16.53 13.97
N VAL A 454 35.51 16.93 12.78
CA VAL A 454 34.23 17.58 12.51
C VAL A 454 33.64 17.07 11.20
N VAL A 455 32.32 17.12 11.10
CA VAL A 455 31.56 16.78 9.89
C VAL A 455 30.45 17.80 9.67
N ASP A 456 30.03 18.00 8.43
CA ASP A 456 28.76 18.67 8.14
C ASP A 456 27.63 17.63 8.25
N LEU A 457 26.63 17.90 9.08
CA LEU A 457 25.43 17.07 9.19
C LEU A 457 24.39 17.57 8.20
N VAL A 458 24.13 16.81 7.14
CA VAL A 458 23.29 17.16 5.99
C VAL A 458 21.97 16.39 6.06
N PHE A 459 20.84 17.09 5.89
CA PHE A 459 19.51 16.48 5.97
C PHE A 459 18.48 17.27 5.15
N ASN A 460 17.34 16.64 4.91
CA ASN A 460 16.20 17.29 4.24
C ASN A 460 15.42 18.13 5.24
N ASP A 461 15.14 19.38 4.87
CA ASP A 461 14.17 20.24 5.55
C ASP A 461 12.77 19.82 5.07
N LEU A 462 11.96 19.29 5.99
CA LEU A 462 10.67 18.66 5.69
C LEU A 462 9.50 19.61 5.87
#